data_AF-A0A2S6RKK1-F1
#
_entry.id   AF-A0A2S6RKK1-F1
#
_cell.length_a   1.000
_cell.length_b   1.000
_cell.length_c   1.000
_cell.angle_alpha   90.00
_cell.angle_beta   90.00
_cell.angle_gamma   90.00
#
_symmetry.space_group_name_H-M   'P 1'
#
loop_
_entity.id
_entity.type
_entity.pdbx_description
1 polymer ?
#
loop_
_entity_poly.entity_id
_entity_poly.type
_entity_poly.pdbx_seq_one_letter_code
_entity_poly.pdbx_strand_id
1 'polypeptide(L)'
;MIISCPKCKIKFRVTENKIPSHGRRVQCSQCSYQWKALGKAEISSSTGKIFFIFLFFIISFLILFIGSVIIFGDKIPMPEFVSTWLESIGIPITEGELFGRSYKR
;
A
#
# COMPACT_ATOMS: atom_id res chain seq x y z
N MET A 1 -7.27 25.92 -9.50
CA MET A 1 -6.23 26.68 -8.77
C MET A 1 -6.27 28.19 -9.04
N ILE A 2 -5.64 29.00 -8.18
CA ILE A 2 -5.52 30.47 -8.35
C ILE A 2 -4.05 30.81 -8.58
N ILE A 3 -3.76 31.61 -9.61
CA ILE A 3 -2.41 32.12 -9.90
C ILE A 3 -2.41 33.65 -9.82
N SER A 4 -1.29 34.24 -9.42
CA SER A 4 -1.11 35.68 -9.34
C SER A 4 -0.10 36.16 -10.37
N CYS A 5 -0.39 37.27 -11.06
CA CYS A 5 0.59 37.90 -11.92
C CYS A 5 1.68 38.59 -11.08
N PRO A 6 2.97 38.33 -11.31
CA PRO A 6 4.05 38.95 -10.53
C PRO A 6 4.19 40.47 -10.78
N LYS A 7 3.73 40.96 -11.94
CA LYS A 7 3.84 42.38 -12.32
C LYS A 7 2.71 43.24 -11.77
N CYS A 8 1.45 42.84 -11.98
CA CYS A 8 0.28 43.64 -11.57
C CYS A 8 -0.46 43.09 -10.34
N LYS A 9 -0.01 41.97 -9.76
CA LYS A 9 -0.58 41.33 -8.55
C LYS A 9 -2.05 40.89 -8.65
N ILE A 10 -2.61 40.88 -9.86
CA ILE A 10 -3.97 40.42 -10.11
C ILE A 10 -4.02 38.89 -10.02
N LYS A 11 -5.07 38.37 -9.38
CA LYS A 11 -5.33 36.95 -9.19
C LYS A 11 -6.27 36.44 -10.28
N PHE A 12 -5.95 35.29 -10.85
CA PHE A 12 -6.74 34.62 -11.89
C PHE A 12 -7.14 33.23 -11.43
N ARG A 13 -8.41 32.87 -11.63
CA ARG A 13 -8.91 31.51 -11.38
C ARG A 13 -8.70 30.68 -12.64
N VAL A 14 -7.92 29.60 -12.53
CA VAL A 14 -7.55 28.73 -13.66
C VAL A 14 -7.87 27.27 -13.31
N THR A 15 -8.40 26.54 -14.29
CA THR A 15 -8.63 25.09 -14.17
C THR A 15 -7.30 24.36 -14.01
N GLU A 16 -7.26 23.36 -13.14
CA GLU A 16 -6.02 22.62 -12.80
C GLU A 16 -5.46 21.91 -14.04
N ASN A 17 -6.33 21.36 -14.89
CA ASN A 17 -5.99 20.72 -16.16
C ASN A 17 -5.29 21.66 -17.17
N LYS A 18 -5.39 22.99 -17.01
CA LYS A 18 -4.78 23.94 -17.96
C LYS A 18 -3.31 24.19 -17.67
N ILE A 19 -2.85 24.01 -16.43
CA ILE A 19 -1.47 24.23 -16.02
C ILE A 19 -0.99 22.96 -15.32
N PRO A 20 -0.32 22.05 -16.06
CA PRO A 20 0.17 20.80 -15.52
C PRO A 20 1.35 21.02 -14.54
N SER A 21 1.71 19.96 -13.82
CA SER A 21 2.79 19.97 -12.80
C SER A 21 4.17 20.39 -13.33
N HIS A 22 4.50 20.07 -14.58
CA HIS A 22 5.73 20.53 -15.26
C HIS A 22 5.73 22.04 -15.61
N GLY A 23 4.59 22.69 -15.36
CA GLY A 23 4.35 24.10 -15.60
C GLY A 23 3.98 24.44 -17.04
N ARG A 24 3.43 25.63 -17.22
CA ARG A 24 3.03 26.17 -18.53
C ARG A 24 3.33 27.66 -18.60
N ARG A 25 3.67 28.16 -19.79
CA ARG A 25 3.73 29.60 -20.04
C ARG A 25 2.32 30.18 -20.06
N VAL A 26 2.12 31.24 -19.27
CA VAL A 26 0.85 31.97 -19.16
C VAL A 26 1.10 33.45 -19.43
N GLN A 27 0.06 34.14 -19.91
CA GLN A 27 0.09 35.57 -20.18
C GLN A 27 -0.97 36.28 -19.33
N CYS A 28 -0.60 37.40 -18.73
CA CYS A 28 -1.55 38.24 -18.01
C CYS A 28 -2.45 38.96 -19.00
N SER A 29 -3.77 38.91 -18.81
CA SER A 29 -4.73 39.65 -19.65
C SER A 29 -4.71 41.17 -19.44
N GLN A 30 -4.10 41.66 -18.36
CA GLN A 30 -4.13 43.07 -17.96
C GLN A 30 -2.84 43.82 -18.31
N CYS A 31 -1.68 43.19 -18.09
CA CYS A 31 -0.38 43.83 -18.35
C CYS A 31 0.46 43.12 -19.42
N SER A 32 -0.11 42.11 -20.09
CA SER A 32 0.53 41.28 -21.13
C SER A 32 1.83 40.59 -20.74
N TYR A 33 2.20 40.61 -19.45
CA TYR A 33 3.39 39.96 -18.94
C TYR A 33 3.26 38.44 -19.02
N GLN A 34 4.32 37.78 -19.49
CA GLN A 34 4.37 36.33 -19.64
C GLN A 34 5.29 35.71 -18.60
N TRP A 35 4.85 34.63 -17.95
CA TRP A 35 5.66 33.88 -16.99
C TRP A 35 5.37 32.39 -17.04
N LYS A 36 6.26 31.57 -16.46
CA LYS A 36 6.03 30.14 -16.28
C LYS A 36 5.27 29.93 -14.96
N ALA A 37 4.03 29.48 -15.05
CA ALA A 37 3.25 29.08 -13.88
C ALA A 37 3.42 27.57 -13.65
N LEU A 38 3.74 27.17 -12.42
CA LEU A 38 3.79 25.77 -12.02
C LEU A 38 2.39 25.34 -11.57
N GLY A 39 1.93 24.21 -12.08
CA GLY A 39 0.69 23.58 -11.65
C GLY A 39 0.87 22.87 -10.32
N LYS A 40 -0.24 22.63 -9.62
CA LYS A 40 -0.22 21.72 -8.47
C LYS A 40 0.10 20.32 -9.01
N ALA A 41 0.98 19.59 -8.33
CA ALA A 41 1.19 18.19 -8.67
C ALA A 41 -0.12 17.43 -8.40
N GLU A 42 -0.73 16.91 -9.47
CA GLU A 42 -1.80 15.93 -9.31
C GLU A 42 -1.16 14.67 -8.73
N ILE A 43 -1.46 14.39 -7.46
CA ILE A 43 -1.16 13.09 -6.87
C ILE A 43 -2.10 12.12 -7.58
N SER A 44 -1.61 11.48 -8.63
CA SER A 44 -2.42 10.54 -9.40
C SER A 44 -2.95 9.47 -8.46
N SER A 45 -4.27 9.39 -8.32
CA SER A 45 -5.01 8.39 -7.53
C SER A 45 -4.90 6.97 -8.14
N SER A 46 -3.78 6.67 -8.79
CA SER A 46 -3.40 5.35 -9.32
C SER A 46 -2.76 4.49 -8.24
N THR A 47 -2.05 5.11 -7.29
CA THR A 47 -1.32 4.43 -6.22
C THR A 47 -2.21 3.58 -5.31
N GLY A 48 -3.44 4.02 -5.03
CA GLY A 48 -4.38 3.29 -4.18
C GLY A 48 -4.83 1.96 -4.81
N LYS A 49 -5.03 1.92 -6.13
CA LYS A 49 -5.53 0.72 -6.82
C LYS A 49 -4.51 -0.41 -6.79
N ILE A 50 -3.23 -0.09 -6.94
CA ILE A 50 -2.13 -1.06 -6.89
C ILE A 50 -2.00 -1.66 -5.49
N PHE A 51 -2.13 -0.84 -4.44
CA PHE A 51 -2.10 -1.31 -3.06
C PHE A 51 -3.20 -2.32 -2.74
N PHE A 52 -4.45 -2.04 -3.16
CA PHE A 52 -5.57 -2.97 -2.96
C PHE A 52 -5.37 -4.30 -3.68
N ILE A 53 -4.78 -4.28 -4.88
CA ILE A 53 -4.47 -5.50 -5.63
C ILE A 53 -3.43 -6.34 -4.90
N PHE A 54 -2.34 -5.72 -4.43
CA PHE A 54 -1.32 -6.44 -3.64
C PHE A 54 -1.89 -7.01 -2.34
N LEU A 55 -2.71 -6.24 -1.62
CA LEU A 55 -3.35 -6.70 -0.39
C LEU A 55 -4.22 -7.96 -0.64
N PHE A 56 -4.99 -7.97 -1.72
CA PHE A 56 -5.82 -9.10 -2.09
C PHE A 56 -4.98 -10.35 -2.45
N PHE A 57 -3.89 -10.18 -3.19
CA PHE A 57 -2.98 -11.29 -3.51
C PHE A 57 -2.31 -11.88 -2.27
N ILE A 58 -1.89 -11.04 -1.31
CA ILE A 58 -1.28 -11.48 -0.04
C ILE A 58 -2.28 -12.31 0.76
N ILE A 59 -3.53 -11.83 0.89
CA ILE A 59 -4.59 -12.55 1.61
C ILE A 59 -4.90 -13.89 0.95
N SER A 60 -4.99 -13.92 -0.39
CA SER A 60 -5.21 -15.16 -1.14
C SER A 60 -4.10 -16.18 -0.90
N PHE A 61 -2.83 -15.74 -0.93
CA PHE A 61 -1.69 -16.59 -0.68
C PHE A 61 -1.66 -17.14 0.76
N LEU A 62 -2.04 -16.33 1.75
CA LEU A 62 -2.19 -16.76 3.14
C LEU A 62 -3.24 -17.87 3.29
N ILE A 63 -4.40 -17.73 2.64
CA ILE A 63 -5.46 -18.75 2.68
C ILE A 63 -4.97 -20.06 2.05
N LEU A 64 -4.27 -19.99 0.91
CA LEU A 64 -3.69 -21.17 0.25
C LEU A 64 -2.60 -21.83 1.10
N PHE A 65 -1.77 -21.04 1.78
CA PHE A 65 -0.75 -21.54 2.69
C PHE A 65 -1.38 -22.30 3.87
N ILE A 66 -2.39 -21.71 4.52
CA ILE A 66 -3.12 -22.36 5.62
C ILE A 66 -3.78 -23.66 5.13
N GLY A 67 -4.43 -23.63 3.96
CA GLY A 67 -5.02 -24.82 3.35
C GLY A 67 -4.00 -25.92 3.08
N SER A 68 -2.81 -25.54 2.61
CA SER A 68 -1.70 -26.48 2.39
C SER A 68 -1.20 -27.08 3.70
N VAL A 69 -1.05 -26.28 4.77
CA VAL A 69 -0.65 -26.78 6.09
C VAL A 69 -1.67 -27.78 6.65
N ILE A 70 -2.97 -27.53 6.46
CA ILE A 70 -4.04 -28.46 6.89
C ILE A 70 -4.00 -29.76 6.09
N ILE A 71 -3.84 -29.71 4.75
CA ILE A 71 -3.87 -30.90 3.87
C ILE A 71 -2.61 -31.75 4.03
N PHE A 72 -1.45 -31.11 4.06
CA PHE A 72 -0.16 -31.81 4.13
C PHE A 72 0.25 -32.20 5.55
N GLY A 73 -0.43 -31.68 6.58
CA GLY A 73 -0.28 -32.10 7.98
C GLY A 73 1.18 -32.24 8.42
N ASP A 74 1.50 -33.33 9.12
CA ASP A 74 2.83 -33.64 9.68
C ASP A 74 3.96 -33.86 8.66
N LYS A 75 3.68 -33.81 7.35
CA LYS A 75 4.73 -33.96 6.32
C LYS A 75 5.46 -32.66 6.01
N ILE A 76 4.96 -31.51 6.48
CA ILE A 76 5.69 -30.24 6.37
C ILE A 76 6.58 -30.12 7.60
N PRO A 77 7.92 -30.08 7.46
CA PRO A 77 8.80 -29.84 8.58
C PRO A 77 8.47 -28.48 9.19
N MET A 78 7.99 -28.51 10.43
CA MET A 78 7.69 -27.30 11.18
C MET A 78 9.00 -26.54 11.42
N PRO A 79 9.06 -25.23 11.09
CA PRO A 79 10.26 -24.46 11.34
C PRO A 79 10.56 -24.40 12.85
N GLU A 80 11.82 -24.57 13.22
CA GLU A 80 12.28 -24.62 14.62
C GLU A 80 11.88 -23.37 15.43
N PHE A 81 11.81 -22.20 14.79
CA PHE A 81 11.36 -20.97 15.47
C PHE A 81 9.91 -21.04 15.94
N VAL A 82 9.04 -21.75 15.18
CA VAL A 82 7.62 -21.87 15.52
C VAL A 82 7.46 -22.84 16.68
N SER A 83 8.24 -23.93 16.70
CA SER A 83 8.16 -24.92 17.79
C SER A 83 8.61 -24.32 19.11
N THR A 84 9.75 -23.62 19.13
CA THR A 84 10.25 -22.96 20.33
C THR A 84 9.30 -21.86 20.83
N TRP A 85 8.68 -21.12 19.90
CA TRP A 85 7.68 -20.12 20.27
C TRP A 85 6.43 -20.75 20.90
N LEU A 86 5.90 -21.84 20.33
CA LEU A 86 4.75 -22.58 20.88
C LEU A 86 5.02 -23.14 22.28
N GLU A 87 6.21 -23.69 22.50
CA GLU A 87 6.63 -24.14 23.83
C GLU A 87 6.74 -22.95 24.80
N SER A 88 7.27 -21.81 24.35
CA SER A 88 7.38 -20.60 25.19
C SER A 88 6.04 -20.02 25.64
N ILE A 89 4.97 -20.23 24.87
CA ILE A 89 3.60 -19.83 25.24
C ILE A 89 2.83 -20.94 25.98
N GLY A 90 3.50 -22.06 26.28
CA GLY A 90 2.98 -23.15 27.11
C GLY A 90 2.16 -24.19 26.36
N ILE A 91 2.27 -24.29 25.03
CA ILE A 91 1.56 -25.30 24.23
C ILE A 91 2.52 -26.46 23.94
N PRO A 92 2.32 -27.65 24.54
CA PRO A 92 3.19 -28.81 24.31
C PRO A 92 2.90 -29.41 22.93
N ILE A 93 3.92 -29.47 22.08
CA ILE A 93 3.82 -29.89 20.67
C ILE A 93 4.63 -31.16 20.34
N THR A 94 5.54 -31.55 21.23
CA THR A 94 6.43 -32.72 21.08
C THR A 94 5.81 -33.98 21.67
N GLU A 95 5.15 -33.86 22.83
CA GLU A 95 4.43 -34.95 23.49
C GLU A 95 3.28 -34.42 24.35
N GLY A 96 2.19 -35.18 24.45
CA GLY A 96 1.04 -34.79 25.26
C GLY A 96 -0.16 -35.72 25.09
N GLU A 97 -1.25 -35.42 25.81
CA GLU A 97 -2.54 -36.09 25.66
C GLU A 97 -3.57 -35.13 25.05
N LEU A 98 -4.08 -35.47 23.87
CA LEU A 98 -5.19 -34.76 23.21
C LEU A 98 -6.33 -35.73 22.97
N PHE A 99 -7.53 -35.36 23.42
CA PHE A 99 -8.75 -36.17 23.29
C PHE A 99 -8.60 -37.61 23.84
N GLY A 100 -7.87 -37.78 24.95
CA GLY A 100 -7.66 -39.08 25.60
C GLY A 100 -6.74 -40.02 24.82
N ARG A 101 -5.92 -39.51 23.90
CA ARG A 101 -4.87 -40.25 23.20
C ARG A 101 -3.52 -39.58 23.41
N SER A 102 -2.53 -40.34 23.84
CA SER A 102 -1.15 -39.87 23.90
C SER A 102 -0.57 -39.78 22.49
N TYR A 103 0.08 -38.67 22.17
CA TYR A 103 0.86 -38.54 20.94
C TYR A 103 2.30 -38.18 21.28
N LYS A 104 3.21 -38.65 20.43
CA LYS A 104 4.63 -38.29 20.42
C LYS A 104 5.00 -38.02 18.98
N ARG A 105 5.42 -36.80 18.69
CA ARG A 105 5.82 -36.39 17.34
C ARG A 105 7.23 -36.88 17.02
#